data_AF-A0A8J9UD19-F1
#
_entry.id   AF-A0A8J9UD19-F1
#
_cell.length_a   1.000
_cell.length_b   1.000
_cell.length_c   1.000
_cell.angle_alpha   90.00
_cell.angle_beta   90.00
_cell.angle_gamma   90.00
#
_symmetry.space_group_name_H-M   'P 1'
#
loop_
_entity.id
_entity.type
_entity.pdbx_description
1 polymer ?
#
loop_
_entity_poly.entity_id
_entity_poly.type
_entity_poly.pdbx_seq_one_letter_code
_entity_poly.pdbx_strand_id
1 'polypeptide(L)'
;MISAVHGFQFSAFDVQKDVLEAIRKNDTTYFIFDNYKGYCDAYEPKMPDFTATGRRISEIKCLEYIWELKKRENATERAELCEMYVINQVKKGNIPEYIFTINSPVIFGGRHAVAREFPHMGAIGWRARNTTKMWKKWVFKCGGTLISKNFLLTAAHCSKISLKGVFDIVGNEPEVVRLGLQVIEDNEFLLYGDPVDIEIKRFIVHPMYDPPKKYFDIGLIELVSEVKFMSNIQPACLWSYQNFQTLGKNGTITGWGSTEADSHSYALQVAVVDIIDTPQCDLILQPYRNRNWRGLRSHQMCAGILEGGVDTCQGDSGGPLQVKIPLDTDDHMYWVLGITSFGIGCGRINQPGVYSRVSSFIDWIEEHVWK
;
A
#
# COMPACT_ATOMS: atom_id res chain seq x y z
N MET A 1 3.42 -39.88 -33.35
CA MET A 1 2.50 -38.77 -33.01
C MET A 1 2.90 -38.22 -31.66
N ILE A 2 3.28 -36.93 -31.62
CA ILE A 2 3.09 -35.94 -30.54
C ILE A 2 3.59 -36.35 -29.14
N SER A 3 4.81 -35.95 -28.72
CA SER A 3 5.19 -34.66 -28.10
C SER A 3 4.62 -34.44 -26.69
N ALA A 4 5.51 -34.35 -25.69
CA ALA A 4 5.26 -33.68 -24.42
C ALA A 4 6.60 -33.25 -23.80
N VAL A 5 7.01 -32.03 -24.14
CA VAL A 5 8.08 -31.26 -23.50
C VAL A 5 7.67 -31.02 -22.05
N HIS A 6 8.41 -31.58 -21.09
CA HIS A 6 8.34 -31.16 -19.70
C HIS A 6 9.20 -29.91 -19.55
N GLY A 7 8.56 -28.74 -19.59
CA GLY A 7 9.17 -27.49 -19.12
C GLY A 7 9.28 -27.57 -17.61
N PHE A 8 10.49 -27.82 -17.10
CA PHE A 8 10.79 -27.60 -15.69
C PHE A 8 10.77 -26.09 -15.44
N GLN A 9 9.80 -25.64 -14.67
CA GLN A 9 9.70 -24.28 -14.18
C GLN A 9 10.61 -24.21 -12.94
N PHE A 10 11.86 -23.80 -13.15
CA PHE A 10 12.83 -23.59 -12.06
C PHE A 10 12.46 -22.32 -11.30
N SER A 11 12.41 -22.40 -9.96
CA SER A 11 12.20 -21.23 -9.11
C SER A 11 13.50 -20.43 -8.95
N ALA A 12 13.42 -19.13 -8.70
CA ALA A 12 14.59 -18.30 -8.37
C ALA A 12 15.44 -18.87 -7.20
N PHE A 13 14.80 -19.64 -6.31
CA PHE A 13 15.44 -20.31 -5.18
C PHE A 13 16.37 -21.47 -5.60
N ASP A 14 16.01 -22.22 -6.63
CA ASP A 14 16.83 -23.31 -7.17
C ASP A 14 18.09 -22.76 -7.86
N VAL A 15 17.93 -21.63 -8.55
CA VAL A 15 19.03 -20.91 -9.23
C VAL A 15 20.04 -20.40 -8.21
N GLN A 16 19.61 -19.83 -7.09
CA GLN A 16 20.50 -19.29 -6.06
C GLN A 16 21.34 -20.40 -5.38
N LYS A 17 20.78 -21.60 -5.22
CA LYS A 17 21.47 -22.77 -4.67
C LYS A 17 22.55 -23.30 -5.63
N ASP A 18 22.23 -23.42 -6.91
CA ASP A 18 23.18 -23.89 -7.93
C ASP A 18 24.35 -22.91 -8.11
N VAL A 19 24.09 -21.60 -7.99
CA VAL A 19 25.11 -20.55 -8.02
C VAL A 19 26.06 -20.65 -6.81
N LEU A 20 25.52 -20.82 -5.60
CA LEU A 20 26.34 -20.96 -4.39
C LEU A 20 27.18 -22.24 -4.40
N GLU A 21 26.65 -23.35 -4.94
CA GLU A 21 27.43 -24.58 -5.12
C GLU A 21 28.53 -24.44 -6.17
N ALA A 22 28.25 -23.79 -7.30
CA ALA A 22 29.24 -23.58 -8.36
C ALA A 22 30.38 -22.64 -7.92
N ILE A 23 30.06 -21.58 -7.16
CA ILE A 23 31.07 -20.69 -6.55
C ILE A 23 31.92 -21.47 -5.54
N ARG A 24 31.30 -22.30 -4.68
CA ARG A 24 32.03 -23.09 -3.67
C ARG A 24 32.98 -24.12 -4.27
N LYS A 25 32.63 -24.72 -5.41
CA LYS A 25 33.41 -25.82 -6.01
C LYS A 25 34.54 -25.34 -6.93
N ASN A 26 34.59 -24.04 -7.26
CA ASN A 26 35.50 -23.47 -8.28
C ASN A 26 35.51 -24.31 -9.58
N ASP A 27 34.39 -24.98 -9.87
CA ASP A 27 34.24 -25.97 -10.91
C ASP A 27 33.58 -25.27 -12.10
N THR A 28 34.39 -25.02 -13.13
CA THR A 28 33.98 -24.28 -14.33
C THR A 28 33.29 -25.16 -15.36
N THR A 29 33.11 -26.45 -15.07
CA THR A 29 32.83 -27.46 -16.10
C THR A 29 31.35 -27.65 -16.43
N TYR A 30 30.41 -27.05 -15.70
CA TYR A 30 28.96 -27.20 -15.99
C TYR A 30 28.16 -25.93 -15.65
N PHE A 31 28.44 -24.82 -16.32
CA PHE A 31 27.53 -23.67 -16.29
C PHE A 31 26.42 -23.85 -17.35
N ILE A 32 25.32 -24.54 -17.00
CA ILE A 32 24.11 -24.76 -17.83
C ILE A 32 23.27 -23.47 -17.92
N PHE A 33 23.92 -22.31 -18.06
CA PHE A 33 23.25 -21.02 -18.11
C PHE A 33 22.99 -20.56 -19.56
N ASP A 34 23.42 -21.32 -20.58
CA ASP A 34 23.13 -21.04 -22.00
C ASP A 34 21.62 -21.09 -22.31
N ASN A 35 20.86 -21.85 -21.52
CA ASN A 35 19.40 -21.93 -21.63
C ASN A 35 18.70 -20.60 -21.30
N TYR A 36 19.39 -19.65 -20.64
CA TYR A 36 18.82 -18.36 -20.25
C TYR A 36 18.97 -17.25 -21.31
N LYS A 37 19.55 -17.54 -22.49
CA LYS A 37 19.72 -16.54 -23.56
C LYS A 37 18.42 -15.82 -23.94
N GLY A 38 17.30 -16.53 -24.01
CA GLY A 38 15.99 -15.97 -24.37
C GLY A 38 15.38 -15.03 -23.31
N TYR A 39 15.96 -14.95 -22.12
CA TYR A 39 15.54 -14.02 -21.08
C TYR A 39 16.11 -12.61 -21.30
N CYS A 40 17.14 -12.48 -22.14
CA CYS A 40 17.71 -11.19 -22.55
C CYS A 40 16.90 -10.47 -23.64
N ASP A 41 15.95 -11.16 -24.28
CA ASP A 41 15.08 -10.55 -25.29
C ASP A 41 14.10 -9.58 -24.63
N ALA A 42 13.74 -8.51 -25.35
CA ALA A 42 12.79 -7.50 -24.90
C ALA A 42 11.47 -8.13 -24.42
N TYR A 43 11.04 -7.76 -23.21
CA TYR A 43 9.85 -8.33 -22.57
C TYR A 43 8.69 -7.33 -22.57
N GLU A 44 7.84 -7.45 -23.59
CA GLU A 44 6.68 -6.57 -23.78
C GLU A 44 5.38 -7.40 -23.95
N PRO A 45 4.93 -8.10 -22.89
CA PRO A 45 3.65 -8.81 -22.96
C PRO A 45 2.50 -7.81 -23.15
N LYS A 46 1.47 -8.21 -23.91
CA LYS A 46 0.26 -7.41 -24.10
C LYS A 46 -0.71 -7.62 -22.93
N MET A 47 -1.26 -6.53 -22.42
CA MET A 47 -2.28 -6.57 -21.36
C MET A 47 -3.57 -7.22 -21.90
N PRO A 48 -4.14 -8.21 -21.20
CA PRO A 48 -5.46 -8.74 -21.53
C PRO A 48 -6.57 -7.69 -21.37
N ASP A 49 -7.66 -7.85 -22.11
CA ASP A 49 -8.88 -7.11 -21.83
C ASP A 49 -9.58 -7.72 -20.61
N PHE A 50 -9.67 -6.96 -19.54
CA PHE A 50 -10.33 -7.37 -18.30
C PHE A 50 -11.79 -6.92 -18.22
N THR A 51 -12.37 -6.35 -19.27
CA THR A 51 -13.80 -6.02 -19.28
C THR A 51 -14.66 -7.29 -19.28
N ALA A 52 -15.80 -7.23 -18.57
CA ALA A 52 -16.79 -8.29 -18.55
C ALA A 52 -18.16 -7.72 -18.18
N THR A 53 -19.25 -8.33 -18.67
CA THR A 53 -20.62 -7.91 -18.34
C THR A 53 -20.84 -7.91 -16.83
N GLY A 54 -21.26 -6.76 -16.29
CA GLY A 54 -21.53 -6.58 -14.86
C GLY A 54 -20.30 -6.36 -13.98
N ARG A 55 -19.09 -6.37 -14.55
CA ARG A 55 -17.84 -6.07 -13.82
C ARG A 55 -17.69 -4.56 -13.63
N ARG A 56 -17.34 -4.16 -12.41
CA ARG A 56 -17.13 -2.75 -12.04
C ARG A 56 -15.81 -2.21 -12.59
N ILE A 57 -15.71 -0.89 -12.78
CA ILE A 57 -14.48 -0.24 -13.25
C ILE A 57 -13.37 -0.45 -12.22
N SER A 58 -13.68 -0.36 -10.93
CA SER A 58 -12.73 -0.61 -9.83
C SER A 58 -12.17 -2.03 -9.86
N GLU A 59 -12.97 -3.01 -10.29
CA GLU A 59 -12.54 -4.41 -10.42
C GLU A 59 -11.67 -4.61 -11.65
N ILE A 60 -12.02 -4.00 -12.78
CA ILE A 60 -11.19 -3.98 -14.00
C ILE A 60 -9.82 -3.38 -13.67
N LYS A 61 -9.79 -2.22 -13.01
CA LYS A 61 -8.56 -1.53 -12.61
C LYS A 61 -7.72 -2.37 -11.65
N CYS A 62 -8.34 -3.05 -10.70
CA CYS A 62 -7.64 -4.00 -9.84
C CYS A 62 -6.92 -5.09 -10.65
N LEU A 63 -7.60 -5.70 -11.64
CA LEU A 63 -6.99 -6.72 -12.50
C LEU A 63 -5.85 -6.17 -13.37
N GLU A 64 -6.00 -4.96 -13.91
CA GLU A 64 -4.92 -4.26 -14.63
C GLU A 64 -3.70 -4.02 -13.71
N TYR A 65 -3.93 -3.62 -12.45
CA TYR A 65 -2.85 -3.41 -11.49
C TYR A 65 -2.16 -4.72 -11.08
N ILE A 66 -2.92 -5.81 -10.87
CA ILE A 66 -2.35 -7.16 -10.67
C ILE A 66 -1.45 -7.52 -11.86
N TRP A 67 -1.93 -7.29 -13.08
CA TRP A 67 -1.20 -7.63 -14.28
C TRP A 67 0.09 -6.82 -14.43
N GLU A 68 0.05 -5.50 -14.19
CA GLU A 68 1.22 -4.62 -14.20
C GLU A 68 2.27 -5.01 -13.14
N LEU A 69 1.79 -5.45 -11.97
CA LEU A 69 2.64 -5.98 -10.89
C LEU A 69 3.36 -7.26 -11.34
N LYS A 70 2.61 -8.26 -11.82
CA LYS A 70 3.19 -9.49 -12.36
C LYS A 70 4.11 -9.23 -13.54
N LYS A 71 3.80 -8.27 -14.40
CA LYS A 71 4.66 -7.89 -15.53
C LYS A 71 6.01 -7.38 -15.05
N ARG A 72 6.03 -6.50 -14.03
CA ARG A 72 7.29 -5.99 -13.46
C ARG A 72 8.10 -7.08 -12.79
N GLU A 73 7.47 -7.95 -12.02
CA GLU A 73 8.15 -9.08 -11.38
C GLU A 73 8.78 -10.02 -12.41
N ASN A 74 8.02 -10.43 -13.44
CA ASN A 74 8.56 -11.24 -14.54
C ASN A 74 9.68 -10.52 -15.29
N ALA A 75 9.61 -9.19 -15.44
CA ALA A 75 10.69 -8.43 -16.07
C ALA A 75 11.97 -8.45 -15.20
N THR A 76 11.84 -8.34 -13.88
CA THR A 76 12.95 -8.46 -12.93
C THR A 76 13.56 -9.86 -12.97
N GLU A 77 12.75 -10.91 -12.87
CA GLU A 77 13.22 -12.30 -12.96
C GLU A 77 13.96 -12.56 -14.28
N ARG A 78 13.41 -12.06 -15.39
CA ARG A 78 14.07 -12.14 -16.71
C ARG A 78 15.41 -11.41 -16.74
N ALA A 79 15.50 -10.24 -16.12
CA ALA A 79 16.74 -9.47 -16.05
C ALA A 79 17.81 -10.21 -15.25
N GLU A 80 17.46 -10.81 -14.10
CA GLU A 80 18.37 -11.61 -13.28
C GLU A 80 18.86 -12.87 -14.03
N LEU A 81 17.96 -13.58 -14.71
CA LEU A 81 18.33 -14.76 -15.51
C LEU A 81 19.20 -14.37 -16.73
N CYS A 82 18.93 -13.22 -17.35
CA CYS A 82 19.80 -12.67 -18.39
C CYS A 82 21.19 -12.31 -17.85
N GLU A 83 21.26 -11.69 -16.67
CA GLU A 83 22.53 -11.37 -16.00
C GLU A 83 23.37 -12.64 -15.80
N MET A 84 22.74 -13.72 -15.32
CA MET A 84 23.39 -15.02 -15.16
C MET A 84 23.90 -15.60 -16.50
N TYR A 85 23.14 -15.45 -17.58
CA TYR A 85 23.60 -15.81 -18.93
C TYR A 85 24.83 -15.00 -19.34
N VAL A 86 24.81 -13.68 -19.16
CA VAL A 86 25.91 -12.77 -19.52
C VAL A 86 27.17 -13.10 -18.71
N ILE A 87 27.05 -13.29 -17.39
CA ILE A 87 28.15 -13.74 -16.52
C ILE A 87 28.77 -15.05 -17.08
N ASN A 88 27.94 -16.01 -17.47
CA ASN A 88 28.42 -17.27 -18.06
C ASN A 88 29.17 -17.06 -19.38
N GLN A 89 28.66 -16.19 -20.26
CA GLN A 89 29.34 -15.90 -21.53
C GLN A 89 30.67 -15.18 -21.33
N VAL A 90 30.78 -14.28 -20.34
CA VAL A 90 32.06 -13.64 -19.97
C VAL A 90 33.06 -14.67 -19.47
N LYS A 91 32.64 -15.58 -18.58
CA LYS A 91 33.51 -16.67 -18.08
C LYS A 91 33.98 -17.61 -19.19
N LYS A 92 33.16 -17.83 -20.23
CA LYS A 92 33.53 -18.61 -21.43
C LYS A 92 34.45 -17.87 -22.39
N GLY A 93 34.74 -16.58 -22.16
CA GLY A 93 35.52 -15.72 -23.05
C GLY A 93 34.76 -15.27 -24.31
N ASN A 94 33.44 -15.49 -24.36
CA ASN A 94 32.60 -15.12 -25.50
C ASN A 94 32.21 -13.64 -25.49
N ILE A 95 32.25 -12.99 -24.32
CA ILE A 95 31.93 -11.57 -24.12
C ILE A 95 33.11 -10.90 -23.39
N PRO A 96 33.59 -9.72 -23.85
CA PRO A 96 34.64 -8.97 -23.17
C PRO A 96 34.25 -8.55 -21.74
N GLU A 97 35.20 -8.66 -20.82
CA GLU A 97 35.02 -8.41 -19.37
C GLU A 97 34.63 -6.96 -19.03
N TYR A 98 34.93 -5.98 -19.90
CA TYR A 98 34.63 -4.55 -19.66
C TYR A 98 33.15 -4.18 -19.77
N ILE A 99 32.26 -5.13 -20.12
CA ILE A 99 30.80 -4.90 -20.23
C ILE A 99 30.11 -4.91 -18.84
N PHE A 100 30.83 -5.22 -17.75
CA PHE A 100 30.28 -5.18 -16.40
C PHE A 100 30.09 -3.77 -15.85
N THR A 101 28.86 -3.29 -15.82
CA THR A 101 28.41 -2.28 -14.85
C THR A 101 26.95 -2.56 -14.52
N ILE A 102 26.67 -3.24 -13.40
CA ILE A 102 25.30 -3.41 -12.93
C ILE A 102 25.23 -3.21 -11.41
N ASN A 103 24.44 -2.21 -11.03
CA ASN A 103 23.93 -2.01 -9.67
C ASN A 103 22.81 -3.04 -9.42
N SER A 104 22.95 -3.88 -8.40
CA SER A 104 21.87 -4.77 -7.93
C SER A 104 21.74 -4.64 -6.41
N PRO A 105 20.53 -4.38 -5.87
CA PRO A 105 20.27 -4.55 -4.44
C PRO A 105 19.36 -5.76 -4.20
N VAL A 106 19.91 -6.75 -3.50
CA VAL A 106 19.19 -7.85 -2.82
C VAL A 106 18.78 -7.37 -1.41
N ILE A 107 17.71 -7.92 -0.79
CA ILE A 107 17.64 -8.34 0.64
C ILE A 107 16.27 -8.99 1.01
N PHE A 108 16.33 -10.03 1.85
CA PHE A 108 15.28 -10.86 2.48
C PHE A 108 14.93 -10.46 3.94
N GLY A 109 13.76 -10.91 4.45
CA GLY A 109 13.55 -11.38 5.86
C GLY A 109 12.99 -10.39 6.91
N GLY A 110 11.87 -10.75 7.58
CA GLY A 110 10.94 -9.82 8.27
C GLY A 110 11.23 -9.30 9.70
N ARG A 111 10.60 -8.15 10.03
CA ARG A 111 10.43 -7.37 11.29
C ARG A 111 9.50 -6.17 10.98
N HIS A 112 9.61 -5.00 11.64
CA HIS A 112 8.95 -3.72 11.24
C HIS A 112 8.52 -3.69 9.78
N ALA A 113 7.28 -3.25 9.49
CA ALA A 113 6.65 -3.36 8.16
C ALA A 113 7.70 -3.27 7.06
N VAL A 114 8.01 -4.39 6.41
CA VAL A 114 9.22 -4.47 5.58
C VAL A 114 9.12 -3.41 4.49
N ALA A 115 10.22 -2.76 4.13
CA ALA A 115 10.20 -1.82 3.01
C ALA A 115 9.47 -2.49 1.83
N ARG A 116 8.45 -1.83 1.27
CA ARG A 116 7.55 -2.32 0.19
C ARG A 116 6.36 -3.20 0.62
N GLU A 117 6.15 -3.48 1.91
CA GLU A 117 5.05 -4.34 2.35
C GLU A 117 3.66 -3.73 2.10
N PHE A 118 3.53 -2.41 2.30
CA PHE A 118 2.28 -1.67 2.08
C PHE A 118 2.50 -0.54 1.06
N PRO A 119 2.73 -0.87 -0.22
CA PRO A 119 3.20 0.08 -1.24
C PRO A 119 2.14 1.11 -1.66
N HIS A 120 0.90 0.95 -1.19
CA HIS A 120 -0.21 1.88 -1.43
C HIS A 120 -0.34 2.95 -0.35
N MET A 121 0.45 2.88 0.73
CA MET A 121 0.36 3.84 1.82
C MET A 121 0.88 5.21 1.41
N GLY A 122 0.07 6.24 1.62
CA GLY A 122 0.46 7.64 1.46
C GLY A 122 0.28 8.41 2.76
N ALA A 123 1.26 9.25 3.10
CA ALA A 123 1.17 10.17 4.21
C ALA A 123 0.72 11.55 3.70
N ILE A 124 -0.36 12.10 4.28
CA ILE A 124 -0.94 13.39 3.89
C ILE A 124 -0.38 14.48 4.80
N GLY A 125 0.28 15.46 4.19
CA GLY A 125 1.10 16.46 4.87
C GLY A 125 0.54 17.88 4.79
N TRP A 126 0.64 18.58 5.91
CA TRP A 126 0.43 20.03 6.03
C TRP A 126 1.77 20.74 6.10
N ARG A 127 1.82 21.96 5.59
CA ARG A 127 3.04 22.78 5.67
C ARG A 127 3.40 23.11 7.12
N ALA A 128 4.61 22.76 7.51
CA ALA A 128 5.13 23.01 8.84
C ALA A 128 5.33 24.50 9.10
N ARG A 129 5.03 24.95 10.33
CA ARG A 129 5.37 26.29 10.81
C ARG A 129 6.83 26.29 11.23
N ASN A 130 7.65 27.14 10.61
CA ASN A 130 9.08 27.21 10.89
C ASN A 130 9.33 27.85 12.26
N THR A 131 9.28 27.05 13.33
CA THR A 131 9.62 27.46 14.69
C THR A 131 10.89 26.75 15.11
N THR A 132 12.04 27.34 14.75
CA THR A 132 13.37 27.14 15.38
C THR A 132 13.78 25.70 15.76
N LYS A 133 14.72 25.15 14.97
CA LYS A 133 15.59 23.94 15.19
C LYS A 133 15.19 22.57 14.61
N MET A 134 14.28 22.48 13.66
CA MET A 134 14.16 21.26 12.83
C MET A 134 13.80 21.62 11.39
N TRP A 135 14.53 21.06 10.43
CA TRP A 135 14.35 21.20 8.97
C TRP A 135 13.09 20.48 8.45
N LYS A 136 12.02 20.41 9.27
CA LYS A 136 10.79 19.70 8.94
C LYS A 136 9.96 20.55 7.99
N LYS A 137 9.78 20.10 6.75
CA LYS A 137 9.00 20.81 5.72
C LYS A 137 7.50 20.51 5.88
N TRP A 138 7.19 19.26 6.23
CA TRP A 138 5.82 18.75 6.29
C TRP A 138 5.49 18.15 7.65
N VAL A 139 4.25 18.36 8.10
CA VAL A 139 3.66 17.66 9.24
C VAL A 139 2.58 16.74 8.72
N PHE A 140 2.82 15.43 8.79
CA PHE A 140 1.86 14.42 8.39
C PHE A 140 0.88 14.14 9.53
N LYS A 141 -0.43 14.26 9.27
CA LYS A 141 -1.49 14.03 10.27
C LYS A 141 -2.56 13.02 9.85
N CYS A 142 -2.57 12.64 8.58
CA CYS A 142 -3.45 11.63 8.05
C CYS A 142 -2.68 10.67 7.15
N GLY A 143 -3.19 9.44 7.04
CA GLY A 143 -2.87 8.51 6.00
C GLY A 143 -3.86 8.57 4.85
N GLY A 144 -3.49 7.93 3.75
CA GLY A 144 -4.34 7.66 2.61
C GLY A 144 -3.86 6.41 1.89
N THR A 145 -4.67 5.96 0.95
CA THR A 145 -4.41 4.77 0.15
C THR A 145 -4.38 5.16 -1.32
N LEU A 146 -3.27 4.93 -2.00
CA LEU A 146 -3.17 5.07 -3.44
C LEU A 146 -4.11 4.05 -4.12
N ILE A 147 -4.98 4.53 -5.01
CA ILE A 147 -5.98 3.69 -5.71
C ILE A 147 -5.88 3.82 -7.25
N SER A 148 -5.14 4.82 -7.73
CA SER A 148 -4.79 4.98 -9.13
C SER A 148 -3.44 5.70 -9.26
N LYS A 149 -3.01 5.99 -10.48
CA LYS A 149 -1.77 6.75 -10.73
C LYS A 149 -1.81 8.17 -10.15
N ASN A 150 -2.97 8.74 -9.89
CA ASN A 150 -3.11 10.14 -9.49
C ASN A 150 -4.19 10.36 -8.41
N PHE A 151 -4.77 9.29 -7.86
CA PHE A 151 -5.77 9.41 -6.80
C PHE A 151 -5.41 8.59 -5.55
N LEU A 152 -5.60 9.24 -4.40
CA LEU A 152 -5.66 8.58 -3.10
C LEU A 152 -7.07 8.60 -2.55
N LEU A 153 -7.42 7.53 -1.83
CA LEU A 153 -8.60 7.43 -0.97
C LEU A 153 -8.20 7.74 0.48
N THR A 154 -9.00 8.53 1.18
CA THR A 154 -8.75 8.92 2.58
C THR A 154 -10.07 9.32 3.26
N ALA A 155 -10.02 9.81 4.51
CA ALA A 155 -11.19 10.30 5.23
C ALA A 155 -11.50 11.76 4.84
N ALA A 156 -12.78 12.13 4.82
CA ALA A 156 -13.19 13.50 4.52
C ALA A 156 -12.67 14.51 5.55
N HIS A 157 -12.58 14.11 6.82
CA HIS A 157 -12.07 14.98 7.88
C HIS A 157 -10.58 15.32 7.73
N CYS A 158 -9.83 14.60 6.90
CA CYS A 158 -8.45 14.94 6.55
C CYS A 158 -8.35 16.10 5.56
N SER A 159 -9.47 16.57 4.98
CA SER A 159 -9.48 17.73 4.08
C SER A 159 -9.13 19.03 4.78
N LYS A 160 -9.53 19.19 6.04
CA LYS A 160 -9.32 20.40 6.84
C LYS A 160 -9.16 20.06 8.31
N ILE A 161 -8.08 20.55 8.92
CA ILE A 161 -7.85 20.39 10.36
C ILE A 161 -8.10 21.68 11.12
N SER A 162 -8.55 21.56 12.36
CA SER A 162 -8.70 22.71 13.26
C SER A 162 -7.33 23.25 13.66
N LEU A 163 -7.09 24.53 13.46
CA LEU A 163 -5.86 25.19 13.92
C LEU A 163 -5.87 25.53 15.42
N LYS A 164 -7.02 25.37 16.10
CA LYS A 164 -7.12 25.61 17.55
C LYS A 164 -6.24 24.62 18.31
N GLY A 165 -5.27 25.13 19.06
CA GLY A 165 -4.32 24.31 19.83
C GLY A 165 -3.22 23.65 19.00
N VAL A 166 -3.13 23.97 17.70
CA VAL A 166 -2.12 23.42 16.79
C VAL A 166 -1.10 24.51 16.46
N PHE A 167 0.16 24.29 16.84
CA PHE A 167 1.23 25.29 16.73
C PHE A 167 2.27 24.98 15.65
N ASP A 168 2.22 23.77 15.07
CA ASP A 168 3.25 23.21 14.19
C ASP A 168 2.95 23.35 12.69
N ILE A 169 1.78 23.89 12.31
CA ILE A 169 1.34 24.03 10.91
C ILE A 169 0.95 25.47 10.54
N VAL A 170 1.07 25.80 9.25
CA VAL A 170 0.73 27.13 8.70
C VAL A 170 -0.72 27.20 8.23
N GLY A 171 -1.13 26.27 7.37
CA GLY A 171 -2.47 26.18 6.79
C GLY A 171 -3.31 25.06 7.43
N ASN A 172 -4.63 25.13 7.25
CA ASN A 172 -5.56 24.09 7.69
C ASN A 172 -5.83 23.01 6.63
N GLU A 173 -5.42 23.23 5.38
CA GLU A 173 -5.57 22.29 4.26
C GLU A 173 -4.23 21.57 3.99
N PRO A 174 -4.27 20.29 3.62
CA PRO A 174 -3.07 19.55 3.27
C PRO A 174 -2.54 20.01 1.91
N GLU A 175 -1.22 19.96 1.74
CA GLU A 175 -0.53 20.45 0.54
C GLU A 175 0.20 19.33 -0.22
N VAL A 176 0.58 18.24 0.47
CA VAL A 176 1.42 17.18 -0.10
C VAL A 176 0.91 15.79 0.26
N VAL A 177 1.19 14.82 -0.61
CA VAL A 177 1.20 13.40 -0.30
C VAL A 177 2.62 12.86 -0.46
N ARG A 178 3.10 12.12 0.53
CA ARG A 178 4.37 11.39 0.49
C ARG A 178 4.09 9.90 0.28
N LEU A 179 4.71 9.31 -0.74
CA LEU A 179 4.59 7.88 -1.08
C LEU A 179 5.95 7.18 -1.03
N GLY A 180 5.92 5.85 -0.92
CA GLY A 180 7.09 5.00 -1.16
C GLY A 180 8.05 4.82 0.01
N LEU A 181 7.74 5.37 1.19
CA LEU A 181 8.58 5.27 2.38
C LEU A 181 7.89 4.56 3.54
N GLN A 182 8.68 3.78 4.26
CA GLN A 182 8.31 3.23 5.56
C GLN A 182 8.45 4.30 6.67
N VAL A 183 9.49 5.14 6.58
CA VAL A 183 9.80 6.18 7.57
C VAL A 183 9.50 7.55 6.97
N ILE A 184 8.58 8.31 7.55
CA ILE A 184 8.12 9.60 7.01
C ILE A 184 8.91 10.80 7.50
N GLU A 185 10.03 10.57 8.18
CA GLU A 185 10.92 11.64 8.67
C GLU A 185 11.65 12.33 7.50
N ASP A 186 11.75 13.66 7.56
CA ASP A 186 12.58 14.45 6.66
C ASP A 186 14.05 14.28 7.09
N ASN A 187 14.70 13.17 6.69
CA ASN A 187 16.12 12.94 6.95
C ASN A 187 16.86 12.68 5.63
N GLU A 188 17.98 13.37 5.40
CA GLU A 188 18.73 13.35 4.13
C GLU A 188 19.41 12.01 3.82
N PHE A 189 19.38 11.04 4.75
CA PHE A 189 20.04 9.74 4.65
C PHE A 189 19.05 8.56 4.67
N LEU A 190 18.04 8.58 3.81
CA LEU A 190 17.14 7.44 3.65
C LEU A 190 17.84 6.32 2.85
N LEU A 191 18.36 5.33 3.56
CA LEU A 191 18.98 4.10 3.02
C LEU A 191 18.04 3.26 2.13
N TYR A 192 16.76 3.61 2.00
CA TYR A 192 15.71 2.78 1.41
C TYR A 192 14.94 3.44 0.24
N GLY A 193 15.47 4.54 -0.31
CA GLY A 193 14.94 5.24 -1.48
C GLY A 193 14.50 6.68 -1.19
N ASP A 194 14.33 7.48 -2.24
CA ASP A 194 13.87 8.87 -2.12
C ASP A 194 12.35 8.93 -1.88
N PRO A 195 11.86 9.77 -0.95
CA PRO A 195 10.43 10.06 -0.83
C PRO A 195 9.90 10.62 -2.14
N VAL A 196 8.76 10.11 -2.59
CA VAL A 196 8.01 10.76 -3.67
C VAL A 196 6.97 11.69 -3.04
N ASP A 197 7.37 12.93 -2.83
CA ASP A 197 6.49 14.03 -2.42
C ASP A 197 5.78 14.59 -3.65
N ILE A 198 4.45 14.62 -3.61
CA ILE A 198 3.62 15.09 -4.71
C ILE A 198 2.58 16.07 -4.18
N GLU A 199 2.46 17.21 -4.84
CA GLU A 199 1.48 18.23 -4.46
C GLU A 199 0.04 17.76 -4.71
N ILE A 200 -0.85 18.20 -3.83
CA ILE A 200 -2.28 17.94 -3.94
C ILE A 200 -2.89 18.95 -4.91
N LYS A 201 -3.48 18.46 -6.01
CA LYS A 201 -4.21 19.29 -6.97
C LYS A 201 -5.54 19.72 -6.39
N ARG A 202 -6.29 18.79 -5.79
CA ARG A 202 -7.52 19.08 -5.05
C ARG A 202 -7.91 17.95 -4.12
N PHE A 203 -8.68 18.32 -3.09
CA PHE A 203 -9.36 17.39 -2.21
C PHE A 203 -10.85 17.35 -2.56
N ILE A 204 -11.39 16.16 -2.83
CA ILE A 204 -12.78 15.93 -3.21
C ILE A 204 -13.47 15.25 -2.02
N VAL A 205 -14.23 16.04 -1.26
CA VAL A 205 -14.99 15.55 -0.10
C VAL A 205 -16.32 14.97 -0.58
N HIS A 206 -16.74 13.85 0.00
CA HIS A 206 -18.05 13.30 -0.31
C HIS A 206 -19.17 14.32 0.03
N PRO A 207 -20.14 14.58 -0.87
CA PRO A 207 -21.08 15.69 -0.74
C PRO A 207 -22.01 15.61 0.48
N MET A 208 -22.19 14.41 1.04
CA MET A 208 -23.00 14.18 2.25
C MET A 208 -22.20 14.27 3.55
N TYR A 209 -20.89 14.55 3.50
CA TYR A 209 -20.09 14.78 4.69
C TYR A 209 -20.45 16.13 5.33
N ASP A 210 -20.91 16.09 6.59
CA ASP A 210 -21.38 17.27 7.34
C ASP A 210 -20.67 17.34 8.70
N PRO A 211 -19.45 17.92 8.77
CA PRO A 211 -18.71 18.03 10.03
C PRO A 211 -19.46 18.94 11.02
N PRO A 212 -19.43 18.65 12.34
CA PRO A 212 -18.56 17.69 13.01
C PRO A 212 -19.10 16.25 13.03
N LYS A 213 -20.21 15.96 12.34
CA LYS A 213 -20.74 14.60 12.30
C LYS A 213 -19.77 13.68 11.54
N LYS A 214 -19.69 12.43 11.98
CA LYS A 214 -18.75 11.43 11.44
C LYS A 214 -19.38 10.51 10.38
N TYR A 215 -20.40 11.00 9.67
CA TYR A 215 -21.09 10.25 8.63
C TYR A 215 -20.57 10.64 7.26
N PHE A 216 -20.55 9.70 6.31
CA PHE A 216 -20.00 9.90 4.97
C PHE A 216 -18.55 10.44 4.99
N ASP A 217 -17.76 10.01 5.99
CA ASP A 217 -16.40 10.50 6.23
C ASP A 217 -15.40 9.83 5.27
N ILE A 218 -15.50 10.17 3.99
CA ILE A 218 -14.66 9.66 2.91
C ILE A 218 -14.31 10.78 1.94
N GLY A 219 -13.08 10.75 1.44
CA GLY A 219 -12.53 11.78 0.56
C GLY A 219 -11.57 11.19 -0.45
N LEU A 220 -11.43 11.88 -1.57
CA LEU A 220 -10.43 11.58 -2.60
C LEU A 220 -9.44 12.74 -2.67
N ILE A 221 -8.17 12.42 -2.90
CA ILE A 221 -7.12 13.39 -3.21
C ILE A 221 -6.72 13.15 -4.65
N GLU A 222 -6.81 14.19 -5.49
CA GLU A 222 -6.21 14.19 -6.82
C GLU A 222 -4.82 14.82 -6.73
N LEU A 223 -3.83 14.13 -7.26
CA LEU A 223 -2.44 14.58 -7.34
C LEU A 223 -2.20 15.46 -8.57
N VAL A 224 -1.24 16.37 -8.51
CA VAL A 224 -0.86 17.22 -9.66
C VAL A 224 -0.24 16.43 -10.81
N SER A 225 0.39 15.29 -10.53
CA SER A 225 1.09 14.45 -11.50
C SER A 225 0.84 12.97 -11.25
N GLU A 226 0.85 12.18 -12.31
CA GLU A 226 0.78 10.72 -12.21
C GLU A 226 2.05 10.14 -11.56
N VAL A 227 1.85 9.16 -10.68
CA VAL A 227 2.91 8.37 -10.08
C VAL A 227 3.25 7.18 -10.96
N LYS A 228 4.55 6.88 -11.03
CA LYS A 228 5.02 5.65 -11.64
C LYS A 228 4.94 4.54 -10.61
N PHE A 229 4.28 3.45 -10.97
CA PHE A 229 4.23 2.28 -10.11
C PHE A 229 5.59 1.59 -10.07
N MET A 230 6.07 1.34 -8.86
CA MET A 230 7.37 0.77 -8.52
C MET A 230 7.18 -0.24 -7.39
N SER A 231 8.18 -1.04 -7.05
CA SER A 231 8.04 -2.04 -5.98
C SER A 231 7.57 -1.45 -4.63
N ASN A 232 7.90 -0.18 -4.34
CA ASN A 232 7.46 0.53 -3.13
C ASN A 232 6.25 1.47 -3.32
N ILE A 233 5.74 1.63 -4.55
CA ILE A 233 4.59 2.49 -4.86
C ILE A 233 3.64 1.73 -5.78
N GLN A 234 2.52 1.26 -5.24
CA GLN A 234 1.50 0.51 -5.96
C GLN A 234 0.12 0.93 -5.49
N PRO A 235 -0.91 0.90 -6.35
CA PRO A 235 -2.27 1.11 -5.90
C PRO A 235 -2.77 -0.12 -5.12
N ALA A 236 -3.73 0.09 -4.22
CA ALA A 236 -4.55 -0.98 -3.66
C ALA A 236 -5.82 -1.19 -4.50
N CYS A 237 -6.39 -2.40 -4.39
CA CYS A 237 -7.70 -2.68 -4.94
C CYS A 237 -8.81 -2.25 -3.97
N LEU A 238 -9.99 -1.95 -4.50
CA LEU A 238 -11.17 -1.63 -3.70
C LEU A 238 -12.08 -2.84 -3.58
N TRP A 239 -12.52 -3.16 -2.37
CA TRP A 239 -13.54 -4.17 -2.18
C TRP A 239 -14.92 -3.60 -2.46
N SER A 240 -15.57 -4.10 -3.51
CA SER A 240 -16.86 -3.62 -4.00
C SER A 240 -18.07 -4.27 -3.33
N TYR A 241 -17.88 -5.37 -2.62
CA TYR A 241 -18.97 -6.16 -2.06
C TYR A 241 -19.31 -5.74 -0.62
N GLN A 242 -20.59 -5.82 -0.27
CA GLN A 242 -21.04 -5.53 1.10
C GLN A 242 -20.70 -6.65 2.09
N ASN A 243 -20.63 -7.89 1.59
CA ASN A 243 -20.30 -9.07 2.37
C ASN A 243 -18.77 -9.27 2.43
N PHE A 244 -18.26 -9.61 3.62
CA PHE A 244 -16.85 -9.93 3.87
C PHE A 244 -16.60 -11.41 4.18
N GLN A 245 -17.64 -12.26 4.20
CA GLN A 245 -17.54 -13.67 4.59
C GLN A 245 -16.45 -14.45 3.81
N THR A 246 -16.19 -14.08 2.57
CA THR A 246 -15.16 -14.69 1.72
C THR A 246 -13.73 -14.30 2.08
N LEU A 247 -13.55 -13.25 2.90
CA LEU A 247 -12.25 -12.67 3.26
C LEU A 247 -11.78 -13.07 4.67
N GLY A 248 -12.59 -13.85 5.40
CA GLY A 248 -12.36 -14.16 6.81
C GLY A 248 -12.86 -13.04 7.73
N LYS A 249 -12.54 -13.17 9.03
CA LYS A 249 -12.95 -12.20 10.06
C LYS A 249 -11.85 -11.21 10.45
N ASN A 250 -10.66 -11.31 9.86
CA ASN A 250 -9.50 -10.52 10.25
C ASN A 250 -9.18 -9.51 9.17
N GLY A 251 -8.84 -8.30 9.58
CA GLY A 251 -8.31 -7.24 8.74
C GLY A 251 -6.97 -6.75 9.26
N THR A 252 -6.24 -6.06 8.41
CA THR A 252 -4.99 -5.39 8.72
C THR A 252 -5.22 -3.89 8.66
N ILE A 253 -4.73 -3.17 9.66
CA ILE A 253 -4.67 -1.72 9.70
C ILE A 253 -3.22 -1.27 9.64
N THR A 254 -2.98 -0.16 8.94
CA THR A 254 -1.64 0.39 8.75
C THR A 254 -1.65 1.91 8.81
N GLY A 255 -0.64 2.50 9.45
CA GLY A 255 -0.49 3.94 9.51
C GLY A 255 0.70 4.40 10.37
N TRP A 256 0.88 5.72 10.46
CA TRP A 256 1.96 6.38 11.22
C TRP A 256 1.45 6.99 12.52
N GLY A 257 0.33 6.45 13.04
CA GLY A 257 -0.29 6.95 14.25
C GLY A 257 0.55 6.75 15.51
N SER A 258 0.17 7.48 16.56
CA SER A 258 0.76 7.40 17.90
C SER A 258 0.62 6.00 18.48
N THR A 259 1.71 5.48 19.03
CA THR A 259 1.75 4.22 19.79
C THR A 259 1.61 4.51 21.30
N GLU A 260 1.36 3.49 22.12
CA GLU A 260 1.21 3.65 23.58
C GLU A 260 2.44 4.26 24.29
N ALA A 261 3.60 4.29 23.63
CA ALA A 261 4.87 4.73 24.20
C ALA A 261 5.40 6.08 23.68
N ASP A 262 4.79 6.69 22.65
CA ASP A 262 5.34 7.92 22.05
C ASP A 262 4.31 8.82 21.35
N SER A 263 4.65 10.10 21.18
CA SER A 263 3.90 11.05 20.37
C SER A 263 4.25 10.90 18.88
N HIS A 264 3.43 10.17 18.12
CA HIS A 264 3.56 9.84 16.69
C HIS A 264 4.75 8.93 16.32
N SER A 265 4.50 7.82 15.63
CA SER A 265 5.56 6.98 15.08
C SER A 265 5.99 7.46 13.69
N TYR A 266 7.28 7.70 13.50
CA TYR A 266 7.83 8.00 12.17
C TYR A 266 7.84 6.77 11.26
N ALA A 267 7.87 5.56 11.82
CA ALA A 267 7.85 4.32 11.06
C ALA A 267 6.43 3.79 10.91
N LEU A 268 6.10 3.29 9.72
CA LEU A 268 4.80 2.69 9.44
C LEU A 268 4.57 1.51 10.40
N GLN A 269 3.43 1.55 11.11
CA GLN A 269 2.97 0.49 11.99
C GLN A 269 1.93 -0.37 11.28
N VAL A 270 1.84 -1.62 11.71
CA VAL A 270 0.87 -2.60 11.22
C VAL A 270 0.25 -3.31 12.41
N ALA A 271 -1.05 -3.55 12.35
CA ALA A 271 -1.74 -4.39 13.31
C ALA A 271 -2.86 -5.20 12.66
N VAL A 272 -3.14 -6.37 13.23
CA VAL A 272 -4.27 -7.23 12.84
C VAL A 272 -5.41 -7.00 13.80
N VAL A 273 -6.62 -6.81 13.26
CA VAL A 273 -7.84 -6.53 13.98
C VAL A 273 -8.98 -7.42 13.49
N ASP A 274 -9.97 -7.66 14.33
CA ASP A 274 -11.16 -8.41 13.93
C ASP A 274 -12.20 -7.46 13.33
N ILE A 275 -12.76 -7.85 12.18
CA ILE A 275 -13.90 -7.20 11.55
C ILE A 275 -15.15 -7.58 12.34
N ILE A 276 -15.87 -6.57 12.82
CA ILE A 276 -17.03 -6.77 13.70
C ILE A 276 -18.31 -6.52 12.90
N ASP A 277 -19.27 -7.43 13.06
CA ASP A 277 -20.58 -7.33 12.44
C ASP A 277 -21.29 -6.03 12.86
N THR A 278 -21.89 -5.33 11.89
CA THR A 278 -22.49 -4.00 12.09
C THR A 278 -23.52 -3.95 13.23
N PRO A 279 -24.45 -4.92 13.39
CA PRO A 279 -25.37 -4.92 14.53
C PRO A 279 -24.67 -5.08 15.88
N GLN A 280 -23.68 -5.97 15.96
CA GLN A 280 -22.89 -6.18 17.18
C GLN A 280 -22.08 -4.92 17.52
N CYS A 281 -21.44 -4.30 16.52
CA CYS A 281 -20.70 -3.08 16.75
C CYS A 281 -21.60 -1.94 17.22
N ASP A 282 -22.77 -1.74 16.61
CA ASP A 282 -23.68 -0.68 17.04
C ASP A 282 -24.11 -0.87 18.50
N LEU A 283 -24.33 -2.12 18.95
CA LEU A 283 -24.62 -2.47 20.35
C LEU A 283 -23.46 -2.12 21.28
N ILE A 284 -22.22 -2.52 20.94
CA ILE A 284 -21.01 -2.23 21.73
C ILE A 284 -20.80 -0.72 21.88
N LEU A 285 -21.05 0.03 20.81
CA LEU A 285 -20.79 1.46 20.78
C LEU A 285 -21.95 2.34 21.31
N GLN A 286 -23.13 1.78 21.63
CA GLN A 286 -24.28 2.56 22.14
C GLN A 286 -23.95 3.47 23.33
N PRO A 287 -23.17 3.05 24.34
CA PRO A 287 -22.84 3.88 25.49
C PRO A 287 -22.06 5.16 25.15
N TYR A 288 -21.44 5.22 23.97
CA TYR A 288 -20.54 6.31 23.56
C TYR A 288 -21.19 7.27 22.55
N ARG A 289 -22.48 7.09 22.25
CA ARG A 289 -23.24 7.99 21.37
C ARG A 289 -23.21 9.42 21.90
N ASN A 290 -23.07 10.38 20.99
CA ASN A 290 -23.03 11.81 21.33
C ASN A 290 -23.59 12.68 20.20
N ARG A 291 -23.57 14.01 20.36
CA ARG A 291 -24.15 14.94 19.37
C ARG A 291 -23.50 14.86 17.98
N ASN A 292 -22.24 14.44 17.90
CA ASN A 292 -21.47 14.29 16.66
C ASN A 292 -21.62 12.88 16.04
N TRP A 293 -22.15 11.91 16.78
CA TRP A 293 -22.35 10.54 16.31
C TRP A 293 -23.53 9.87 17.03
N ARG A 294 -24.59 9.60 16.26
CA ARG A 294 -25.89 9.13 16.76
C ARG A 294 -26.12 7.63 16.53
N GLY A 295 -25.05 6.84 16.49
CA GLY A 295 -25.09 5.41 16.18
C GLY A 295 -24.56 5.07 14.78
N LEU A 296 -24.27 3.79 14.59
CA LEU A 296 -23.63 3.27 13.38
C LEU A 296 -24.62 3.26 12.20
N ARG A 297 -24.12 3.52 10.98
CA ARG A 297 -24.90 3.49 9.74
C ARG A 297 -24.32 2.48 8.77
N SER A 298 -25.08 2.10 7.73
CA SER A 298 -24.68 1.11 6.72
C SER A 298 -23.39 1.47 5.97
N HIS A 299 -23.12 2.77 5.78
CA HIS A 299 -21.89 3.28 5.18
C HIS A 299 -20.67 3.28 6.13
N GLN A 300 -20.84 2.73 7.34
CA GLN A 300 -19.78 2.56 8.33
C GLN A 300 -19.59 1.07 8.64
N MET A 301 -18.42 0.73 9.17
CA MET A 301 -18.09 -0.58 9.69
C MET A 301 -17.15 -0.43 10.89
N CYS A 302 -16.91 -1.52 11.61
CA CYS A 302 -16.03 -1.52 12.76
C CYS A 302 -15.02 -2.64 12.66
N ALA A 303 -13.85 -2.37 13.22
CA ALA A 303 -12.84 -3.39 13.43
C ALA A 303 -12.03 -3.05 14.70
N GLY A 304 -11.57 -4.07 15.40
CA GLY A 304 -10.76 -3.91 16.60
C GLY A 304 -10.67 -5.20 17.39
N ILE A 305 -9.76 -5.24 18.37
CA ILE A 305 -9.65 -6.32 19.34
C ILE A 305 -10.47 -5.95 20.58
N LEU A 306 -11.52 -6.71 20.89
CA LEU A 306 -12.47 -6.34 21.95
C LEU A 306 -11.85 -6.47 23.35
N GLU A 307 -10.85 -7.34 23.49
CA GLU A 307 -9.99 -7.50 24.67
C GLU A 307 -9.06 -6.31 24.90
N GLY A 308 -8.96 -5.36 23.94
CA GLY A 308 -8.09 -4.20 24.01
C GLY A 308 -6.65 -4.48 23.56
N GLY A 309 -5.76 -3.51 23.76
CA GLY A 309 -4.33 -3.55 23.44
C GLY A 309 -3.96 -3.23 21.99
N VAL A 310 -4.91 -3.31 21.04
CA VAL A 310 -4.67 -3.03 19.60
C VAL A 310 -5.83 -2.22 19.01
N ASP A 311 -5.54 -1.03 18.48
CA ASP A 311 -6.49 -0.17 17.76
C ASP A 311 -5.77 0.84 16.87
N THR A 312 -6.50 1.46 15.92
CA THR A 312 -6.06 2.67 15.23
C THR A 312 -5.98 3.85 16.19
N CYS A 313 -4.95 4.68 16.07
CA CYS A 313 -4.75 5.83 16.94
C CYS A 313 -4.57 7.15 16.17
N GLN A 314 -4.24 8.23 16.90
CA GLN A 314 -4.00 9.55 16.33
C GLN A 314 -2.91 9.47 15.25
N GLY A 315 -3.20 9.84 14.01
CA GLY A 315 -2.25 9.77 12.88
C GLY A 315 -2.46 8.58 11.91
N ASP A 316 -3.32 7.62 12.26
CA ASP A 316 -3.80 6.57 11.32
C ASP A 316 -5.07 6.99 10.57
N SER A 317 -5.59 8.18 10.88
CA SER A 317 -6.81 8.74 10.28
C SER A 317 -6.71 8.80 8.76
N GLY A 318 -7.72 8.28 8.06
CA GLY A 318 -7.72 8.17 6.61
C GLY A 318 -6.92 6.99 6.03
N GLY A 319 -6.20 6.24 6.87
CA GLY A 319 -5.51 5.00 6.47
C GLY A 319 -6.49 3.84 6.19
N PRO A 320 -6.00 2.76 5.56
CA PRO A 320 -6.84 1.63 5.19
C PRO A 320 -7.04 0.61 6.32
N LEU A 321 -8.26 0.07 6.39
CA LEU A 321 -8.54 -1.28 6.86
C LEU A 321 -8.57 -2.20 5.63
N GLN A 322 -7.73 -3.23 5.61
CA GLN A 322 -7.47 -3.99 4.40
C GLN A 322 -7.20 -5.47 4.63
N VAL A 323 -7.28 -6.26 3.57
CA VAL A 323 -6.88 -7.68 3.56
C VAL A 323 -5.96 -7.96 2.38
N LYS A 324 -5.01 -8.87 2.58
CA LYS A 324 -4.07 -9.26 1.53
C LYS A 324 -4.79 -10.04 0.42
N ILE A 325 -4.49 -9.70 -0.83
CA ILE A 325 -4.91 -10.48 -1.99
C ILE A 325 -3.97 -11.68 -2.10
N PRO A 326 -4.50 -12.93 -2.11
CA PRO A 326 -3.66 -14.08 -2.38
C PRO A 326 -3.21 -14.03 -3.83
N LEU A 327 -1.93 -13.76 -4.02
CA LEU A 327 -1.27 -13.76 -5.32
C LEU A 327 -0.20 -14.86 -5.35
N ASP A 328 0.08 -15.32 -6.56
CA ASP A 328 1.15 -16.25 -6.96
C ASP A 328 2.51 -15.54 -7.15
N THR A 329 2.72 -14.42 -6.47
CA THR A 329 3.90 -13.54 -6.55
C THR A 329 4.42 -13.22 -5.15
N ASP A 330 5.70 -12.89 -5.05
CA ASP A 330 6.31 -12.40 -3.81
C ASP A 330 5.89 -10.97 -3.47
N ASP A 331 5.41 -10.19 -4.45
CA ASP A 331 4.88 -8.84 -4.24
C ASP A 331 3.51 -8.87 -3.53
N HIS A 332 3.08 -7.73 -3.01
CA HIS A 332 1.87 -7.63 -2.19
C HIS A 332 0.86 -6.65 -2.75
N MET A 333 -0.40 -7.08 -2.82
CA MET A 333 -1.53 -6.20 -3.08
C MET A 333 -2.68 -6.51 -2.14
N TYR A 334 -3.53 -5.51 -1.91
CA TYR A 334 -4.53 -5.52 -0.84
C TYR A 334 -5.88 -5.06 -1.36
N TRP A 335 -6.94 -5.62 -0.80
CA TRP A 335 -8.29 -5.05 -0.89
C TRP A 335 -8.53 -4.12 0.29
N VAL A 336 -8.87 -2.86 0.00
CA VAL A 336 -9.30 -1.89 1.01
C VAL A 336 -10.79 -2.11 1.29
N LEU A 337 -11.10 -2.42 2.55
CA LEU A 337 -12.46 -2.67 3.04
C LEU A 337 -13.06 -1.41 3.68
N GLY A 338 -12.23 -0.66 4.40
CA GLY A 338 -12.63 0.51 5.16
C GLY A 338 -11.56 1.59 5.21
N ILE A 339 -11.98 2.80 5.53
CA ILE A 339 -11.11 3.96 5.75
C ILE A 339 -11.25 4.44 7.19
N THR A 340 -10.15 4.55 7.93
CA THR A 340 -10.13 4.94 9.34
C THR A 340 -10.79 6.31 9.55
N SER A 341 -11.91 6.35 10.27
CA SER A 341 -12.69 7.58 10.51
C SER A 341 -12.51 8.11 11.92
N PHE A 342 -12.85 7.33 12.96
CA PHE A 342 -12.65 7.72 14.35
C PHE A 342 -12.63 6.51 15.30
N GLY A 343 -12.09 6.71 16.51
CA GLY A 343 -12.17 5.78 17.63
C GLY A 343 -12.52 6.54 18.92
N ILE A 344 -12.98 5.82 19.95
CA ILE A 344 -13.31 6.39 21.26
C ILE A 344 -12.07 6.49 22.17
N GLY A 345 -11.06 5.65 21.91
CA GLY A 345 -9.73 5.70 22.49
C GLY A 345 -8.91 4.52 22.00
N CYS A 346 -7.60 4.70 21.89
CA CYS A 346 -6.73 3.70 21.29
C CYS A 346 -6.55 2.50 22.23
N GLY A 347 -6.78 1.28 21.71
CA GLY A 347 -6.47 0.02 22.38
C GLY A 347 -7.37 -0.29 23.59
N ARG A 348 -8.53 0.35 23.72
CA ARG A 348 -9.41 0.17 24.88
C ARG A 348 -10.37 -1.01 24.72
N ILE A 349 -10.58 -1.73 25.81
CA ILE A 349 -11.55 -2.83 25.90
C ILE A 349 -12.92 -2.35 25.42
N ASN A 350 -13.57 -3.12 24.55
CA ASN A 350 -14.90 -2.84 23.98
C ASN A 350 -15.04 -1.46 23.31
N GLN A 351 -13.96 -0.92 22.73
CA GLN A 351 -13.97 0.34 21.98
C GLN A 351 -13.35 0.15 20.61
N PRO A 352 -13.98 -0.61 19.69
CA PRO A 352 -13.44 -0.79 18.35
C PRO A 352 -13.41 0.53 17.56
N GLY A 353 -12.46 0.63 16.63
CA GLY A 353 -12.40 1.71 15.65
C GLY A 353 -13.58 1.67 14.67
N VAL A 354 -14.01 2.85 14.21
CA VAL A 354 -15.05 3.03 13.21
C VAL A 354 -14.44 3.50 11.90
N TYR A 355 -14.83 2.82 10.83
CA TYR A 355 -14.30 3.02 9.48
C TYR A 355 -15.45 3.36 8.51
N SER A 356 -15.17 4.20 7.52
CA SER A 356 -16.05 4.38 6.36
C SER A 356 -15.96 3.13 5.48
N ARG A 357 -17.10 2.47 5.21
CA ARG A 357 -17.17 1.22 4.46
C ARG A 357 -17.01 1.48 2.96
N VAL A 358 -15.88 1.10 2.37
CA VAL A 358 -15.52 1.39 0.97
C VAL A 358 -16.60 0.94 -0.02
N SER A 359 -17.16 -0.26 0.16
CA SER A 359 -18.21 -0.81 -0.71
C SER A 359 -19.50 0.02 -0.76
N SER A 360 -19.70 0.95 0.17
CA SER A 360 -20.85 1.88 0.15
C SER A 360 -20.61 3.13 -0.69
N PHE A 361 -19.38 3.36 -1.15
CA PHE A 361 -18.97 4.57 -1.86
C PHE A 361 -18.36 4.28 -3.24
N ILE A 362 -18.35 3.03 -3.70
CA ILE A 362 -17.70 2.64 -4.96
C ILE A 362 -18.23 3.45 -6.14
N ASP A 363 -19.55 3.63 -6.25
CA ASP A 363 -20.13 4.40 -7.36
C ASP A 363 -19.58 5.84 -7.39
N TRP A 364 -19.47 6.48 -6.22
CA TRP A 364 -18.90 7.82 -6.10
C TRP A 364 -17.40 7.85 -6.39
N ILE A 365 -16.65 6.82 -5.96
CA ILE A 365 -15.21 6.70 -6.23
C ILE A 365 -14.97 6.53 -7.74
N GLU A 366 -15.70 5.61 -8.38
CA GLU A 366 -15.54 5.34 -9.81
C GLU A 366 -15.83 6.56 -10.68
N GLU A 367 -16.87 7.32 -10.32
CA GLU A 367 -17.27 8.55 -11.01
C GLU A 367 -16.18 9.64 -10.99
N HIS A 368 -15.35 9.71 -9.95
CA HIS A 368 -14.32 10.76 -9.84
C HIS A 368 -12.93 10.32 -10.29
N VAL A 369 -12.65 9.01 -10.23
CA VAL A 369 -11.29 8.48 -10.43
C VAL A 369 -11.09 7.96 -11.84
N TRP A 370 -12.11 7.37 -12.46
CA TRP A 370 -11.97 6.64 -13.74
C TRP A 370 -12.99 7.01 -14.81
N LYS A 371 -13.85 8.00 -14.56
CA LYS A 371 -14.71 8.64 -15.56
C LYS A 371 -14.35 10.13 -15.65
#